data_AF-A0A7X0JWM7-F1
#
_entry.id   AF-A0A7X0JWM7-F1
#
_cell.length_a   1.000
_cell.length_b   1.000
_cell.length_c   1.000
_cell.angle_alpha   90.00
_cell.angle_beta   90.00
_cell.angle_gamma   90.00
#
_symmetry.space_group_name_H-M   'P 1'
#
loop_
_entity.id
_entity.type
_entity.pdbx_description
1 polymer ?
#
loop_
_entity_poly.entity_id
_entity_poly.type
_entity_poly.pdbx_seq_one_letter_code
_entity_poly.pdbx_strand_id
1 'polypeptide(L)'
;MKTKAILLVLATLLAGQSFATGKRNPGMICAENQFIEQLEFGYITNIQGGPDHGSAVLVHLSNGISVPLNYRFNANDRQGKAIIDALTLAFFSQRKVTLIDHYSNNCDDFDQLILPSP
;
A
#
# COMPACT_ATOMS: atom_id res chain seq x y z
N MET A 1 9.45 10.02 58.39
CA MET A 1 10.33 10.16 57.21
C MET A 1 10.23 9.01 56.19
N LYS A 2 9.23 8.11 56.24
CA LYS A 2 9.13 6.95 55.33
C LYS A 2 8.03 7.04 54.25
N THR A 3 7.16 8.05 54.32
CA THR A 3 5.97 8.18 53.46
C THR A 3 6.17 9.06 52.22
N LYS A 4 7.24 9.84 52.12
CA LYS A 4 7.49 10.72 50.96
C LYS A 4 8.22 10.04 49.79
N ALA A 5 8.85 8.88 50.03
CA ALA A 5 9.60 8.15 49.01
C ALA A 5 8.73 7.36 48.03
N ILE A 6 7.50 6.99 48.43
CA ILE A 6 6.62 6.12 47.64
C ILE A 6 5.89 6.89 46.53
N LEU A 7 5.63 8.19 46.74
CA LEU A 7 4.95 9.04 45.75
C LEU A 7 5.81 9.38 44.53
N LEU A 8 7.14 9.30 44.64
CA LEU A 8 8.04 9.65 43.53
C LEU A 8 8.18 8.52 42.49
N VAL A 9 8.02 7.26 42.91
CA VAL A 9 8.14 6.08 42.03
C VAL A 9 6.87 5.85 41.20
N LEU A 10 5.70 6.27 41.70
CA LEU A 10 4.45 6.14 40.95
C LEU A 10 4.32 7.17 39.82
N ALA A 11 4.96 8.33 39.95
CA ALA A 11 4.93 9.39 38.93
C ALA A 11 5.81 9.07 37.70
N THR A 12 6.87 8.28 37.85
CA THR A 12 7.77 7.90 36.75
C THR A 12 7.22 6.75 35.90
N LEU A 13 6.32 5.92 36.44
CA LEU A 13 5.65 4.84 35.69
C LEU A 13 4.55 5.35 34.75
N LEU A 14 3.98 6.54 35.01
CA LEU A 14 2.97 7.17 34.16
C LEU A 14 3.56 7.99 32.99
N ALA A 15 4.85 8.35 33.05
CA ALA A 15 5.51 9.14 32.01
C ALA A 15 6.13 8.30 30.87
N GLY A 16 6.13 6.97 30.98
CA GLY A 16 6.83 6.07 30.05
C GLY A 16 6.04 5.60 28.83
N GLN A 17 4.76 5.97 28.67
CA GLN A 17 3.93 5.54 27.53
C GLN A 17 3.74 6.64 26.49
N SER A 18 4.80 7.39 26.16
CA SER A 18 4.87 7.94 24.80
C SER A 18 5.23 6.81 23.87
N PHE A 19 4.24 6.00 23.50
CA PHE A 19 4.35 5.18 22.31
C PHE A 19 4.68 6.14 21.18
N ALA A 20 5.92 6.08 20.70
CA ALA A 20 6.30 6.73 19.47
C ALA A 20 5.41 6.14 18.37
N THR A 21 4.27 6.79 18.10
CA THR A 21 3.57 6.62 16.84
C THR A 21 4.50 7.23 15.82
N GLY A 22 5.46 6.45 15.33
CA GLY A 22 6.25 6.85 14.17
C GLY A 22 5.27 7.37 13.13
N LYS A 23 5.54 8.55 12.56
CA LYS A 23 4.69 9.15 11.53
C LYS A 23 4.64 8.17 10.35
N ARG A 24 3.67 7.26 10.35
CA ARG A 24 3.42 6.36 9.23
C ARG A 24 2.84 7.23 8.13
N ASN A 25 3.42 7.14 6.92
CA ASN A 25 2.81 7.75 5.76
C ASN A 25 1.43 7.10 5.57
N PRO A 26 0.32 7.84 5.64
CA PRO A 26 -1.01 7.25 5.45
C PRO A 26 -1.27 6.82 4.00
N GLY A 27 -0.39 7.21 3.07
CA GLY A 27 -0.53 6.96 1.64
C GLY A 27 -1.55 7.90 0.98
N MET A 28 -1.53 7.92 -0.35
CA MET A 28 -2.49 8.61 -1.20
C MET A 28 -3.36 7.59 -1.93
N ILE A 29 -4.68 7.75 -1.85
CA ILE A 29 -5.62 6.91 -2.60
C ILE A 29 -5.57 7.33 -4.07
N CYS A 30 -5.14 6.41 -4.94
CA CYS A 30 -5.01 6.63 -6.37
C CYS A 30 -6.25 6.21 -7.15
N ALA A 31 -6.95 5.20 -6.65
CA ALA A 31 -8.26 4.84 -7.11
C ALA A 31 -9.05 4.17 -5.99
N GLU A 32 -10.32 4.54 -5.84
CA GLU A 32 -11.18 4.04 -4.77
C GLU A 32 -12.32 3.20 -5.34
N ASN A 33 -12.48 1.97 -4.84
CA ASN A 33 -13.62 1.09 -5.12
C ASN A 33 -13.92 0.89 -6.63
N GLN A 34 -12.88 0.68 -7.43
CA GLN A 34 -12.98 0.50 -8.89
C GLN A 34 -12.91 -0.97 -9.30
N PHE A 35 -13.56 -1.34 -10.42
CA PHE A 35 -13.31 -2.64 -11.03
C PHE A 35 -12.03 -2.59 -11.86
N ILE A 36 -11.36 -3.73 -11.99
CA ILE A 36 -10.24 -3.90 -12.91
C ILE A 36 -10.82 -4.34 -14.26
N GLU A 37 -10.51 -3.59 -15.32
CA GLU A 37 -10.95 -3.88 -16.69
C GLU A 37 -9.87 -4.60 -17.50
N GLN A 38 -8.59 -4.35 -17.17
CA GLN A 38 -7.45 -5.00 -17.82
C GLN A 38 -6.26 -5.07 -16.86
N LEU A 39 -5.49 -6.15 -16.98
CA LEU A 39 -4.19 -6.32 -16.34
C LEU A 39 -3.14 -6.58 -17.42
N GLU A 40 -2.06 -5.80 -17.43
CA GLU A 40 -0.89 -6.06 -18.27
C GLU A 40 0.29 -6.53 -17.40
N PHE A 41 1.04 -7.50 -17.92
CA PHE A 41 2.20 -8.08 -17.26
C PHE A 41 3.35 -8.24 -18.25
N GLY A 42 4.58 -8.04 -17.78
CA GLY A 42 5.79 -8.30 -18.55
C GLY A 42 6.49 -7.02 -18.98
N TYR A 43 6.96 -6.96 -20.22
CA TYR A 43 7.81 -5.88 -20.72
C TYR A 43 7.01 -4.65 -21.18
N ILE A 44 6.75 -3.72 -20.26
CA ILE A 44 6.01 -2.47 -20.44
C ILE A 44 6.97 -1.29 -20.27
N THR A 45 7.04 -0.40 -21.26
CA THR A 45 8.04 0.69 -21.30
C THR A 45 7.42 2.09 -21.36
N ASN A 46 6.12 2.19 -21.59
CA ASN A 46 5.37 3.43 -21.81
C ASN A 46 4.52 3.81 -20.59
N ILE A 47 5.06 3.67 -19.38
CA ILE A 47 4.37 3.97 -18.11
C ILE A 47 5.17 4.92 -17.21
N GLN A 48 4.47 5.68 -16.38
CA GLN A 48 5.04 6.40 -15.23
C GLN A 48 5.32 5.42 -14.08
N GLY A 49 6.05 5.79 -13.02
CA GLY A 49 6.36 4.86 -11.90
C GLY A 49 7.59 3.95 -12.08
N GLY A 50 8.24 3.98 -13.24
CA GLY A 50 9.57 3.42 -13.46
C GLY A 50 9.61 1.88 -13.52
N PRO A 51 9.33 1.26 -14.67
CA PRO A 51 9.35 -0.20 -14.81
C PRO A 51 10.72 -0.80 -14.47
N ASP A 52 10.77 -1.98 -13.84
CA ASP A 52 12.02 -2.67 -13.50
C ASP A 52 12.63 -3.33 -14.74
N HIS A 53 13.48 -2.58 -15.45
CA HIS A 53 14.04 -2.99 -16.75
C HIS A 53 12.94 -3.42 -17.74
N GLY A 54 11.82 -2.70 -17.74
CA GLY A 54 10.63 -3.02 -18.53
C GLY A 54 9.68 -4.00 -17.85
N SER A 55 10.09 -4.76 -16.84
CA SER A 55 9.18 -5.64 -16.10
C SER A 55 8.25 -4.83 -15.21
N ALA A 56 6.95 -4.87 -15.52
CA ALA A 56 5.94 -4.16 -14.74
C ALA A 56 4.59 -4.91 -14.73
N VAL A 57 3.73 -4.44 -13.84
CA VAL A 57 2.31 -4.78 -13.80
C VAL A 57 1.53 -3.48 -13.94
N LEU A 58 0.68 -3.39 -14.95
CA LEU A 58 -0.18 -2.22 -15.18
C LEU A 58 -1.64 -2.61 -14.96
N VAL A 59 -2.34 -1.83 -14.14
CA VAL A 59 -3.75 -2.06 -13.80
C VAL A 59 -4.59 -0.98 -14.47
N HIS A 60 -5.55 -1.38 -15.28
CA HIS A 60 -6.54 -0.48 -15.89
C HIS A 60 -7.87 -0.64 -15.17
N LEU A 61 -8.46 0.47 -14.77
CA LEU A 61 -9.63 0.53 -13.91
C LEU A 61 -10.85 1.08 -14.64
N SER A 62 -12.03 0.77 -14.13
CA SER A 62 -13.33 1.17 -14.71
C SER A 62 -13.58 2.68 -14.80
N ASN A 63 -12.80 3.49 -14.11
CA ASN A 63 -12.85 4.96 -14.21
C ASN A 63 -11.87 5.51 -15.27
N GLY A 64 -11.25 4.65 -16.08
CA GLY A 64 -10.27 5.03 -17.11
C GLY A 64 -8.86 5.27 -16.58
N ILE A 65 -8.63 5.14 -15.26
CA ILE A 65 -7.29 5.27 -14.69
C ILE A 65 -6.46 4.02 -15.01
N SER A 66 -5.23 4.24 -15.44
CA SER A 66 -4.21 3.19 -15.55
C SER A 66 -3.07 3.53 -14.60
N VAL A 67 -2.76 2.63 -13.67
CA VAL A 67 -1.71 2.85 -12.67
C VAL A 67 -0.84 1.59 -12.54
N PRO A 68 0.48 1.73 -12.60
CA PRO A 68 1.39 0.60 -12.46
C PRO A 68 1.63 0.24 -11.00
N LEU A 69 1.90 -1.03 -10.77
CA LEU A 69 2.45 -1.50 -9.50
C LEU A 69 3.86 -0.96 -9.35
N ASN A 70 4.17 -0.41 -8.17
CA ASN A 70 5.48 0.11 -7.84
C ASN A 70 6.56 -0.95 -8.11
N TYR A 71 7.66 -0.54 -8.75
CA TYR A 71 8.71 -1.47 -9.20
C TYR A 71 9.35 -2.28 -8.07
N ARG A 72 9.29 -1.79 -6.82
CA ARG A 72 9.76 -2.50 -5.62
C ARG A 72 8.86 -3.65 -5.20
N PHE A 73 7.63 -3.69 -5.72
CA PHE A 73 6.63 -4.72 -5.45
C PHE A 73 6.36 -5.55 -6.70
N ASN A 74 7.35 -5.68 -7.59
CA ASN A 74 7.24 -6.56 -8.74
C ASN A 74 7.24 -8.05 -8.33
N ALA A 75 7.19 -8.95 -9.31
CA ALA A 75 7.09 -10.39 -9.07
C ALA A 75 8.34 -11.04 -8.42
N ASN A 76 9.40 -10.30 -8.11
CA ASN A 76 10.63 -10.85 -7.54
C ASN A 76 10.45 -11.21 -6.05
N ASP A 77 9.70 -10.41 -5.30
CA ASP A 77 9.57 -10.54 -3.85
C ASP A 77 8.21 -11.12 -3.42
N ARG A 78 8.11 -11.63 -2.19
CA ARG A 78 6.88 -12.25 -1.66
C ARG A 78 5.72 -11.26 -1.64
N GLN A 79 5.98 -10.01 -1.26
CA GLN A 79 4.97 -8.96 -1.17
C GLN A 79 4.38 -8.65 -2.54
N GLY A 80 5.22 -8.49 -3.55
CA GLY A 80 4.78 -8.23 -4.91
C GLY A 80 3.97 -9.37 -5.51
N LYS A 81 4.42 -10.63 -5.33
CA LYS A 81 3.65 -11.81 -5.72
C LYS A 81 2.25 -11.83 -5.07
N ALA A 82 2.15 -11.53 -3.78
CA ALA A 82 0.86 -11.50 -3.08
C ALA A 82 -0.08 -10.40 -3.61
N ILE A 83 0.46 -9.23 -3.98
CA ILE A 83 -0.34 -8.16 -4.62
C ILE A 83 -0.83 -8.62 -5.99
N ILE A 84 0.03 -9.23 -6.81
CA ILE A 84 -0.31 -9.76 -8.13
C ILE A 84 -1.41 -10.83 -8.05
N ASP A 85 -1.29 -11.76 -7.10
CA ASP A 85 -2.32 -12.78 -6.85
C ASP A 85 -3.67 -12.15 -6.47
N ALA A 86 -3.64 -11.11 -5.62
CA ALA A 86 -4.84 -10.40 -5.20
C ALA A 86 -5.47 -9.56 -6.33
N LEU A 87 -4.68 -8.93 -7.19
CA LEU A 87 -5.15 -8.26 -8.41
C LEU A 87 -5.84 -9.26 -9.35
N THR A 88 -5.20 -10.41 -9.56
CA THR A 88 -5.71 -11.49 -10.42
C THR A 88 -7.03 -12.03 -9.87
N LEU A 89 -7.10 -12.28 -8.56
CA LEU A 89 -8.33 -12.66 -7.88
C LEU A 89 -9.43 -11.61 -8.07
N ALA A 90 -9.13 -10.33 -7.84
CA ALA A 90 -10.11 -9.25 -7.97
C ALA A 90 -10.66 -9.13 -9.40
N PHE A 91 -9.79 -9.25 -10.40
CA PHE A 91 -10.15 -9.24 -11.82
C PHE A 91 -11.11 -10.39 -12.17
N PHE A 92 -10.76 -11.63 -11.84
CA PHE A 92 -11.61 -12.79 -12.18
C PHE A 92 -12.89 -12.88 -11.33
N SER A 93 -12.86 -12.42 -10.09
CA SER A 93 -14.04 -12.39 -9.21
C SER A 93 -14.90 -11.14 -9.38
N GLN A 94 -14.53 -10.24 -10.30
CA GLN A 94 -15.21 -8.96 -10.51
C GLN A 94 -15.42 -8.22 -9.19
N ARG A 95 -14.36 -8.14 -8.37
CA ARG A 95 -14.36 -7.39 -7.12
C ARG A 95 -13.76 -6.02 -7.32
N LYS A 96 -14.32 -5.06 -6.59
CA LYS A 96 -13.77 -3.71 -6.52
C LYS A 96 -12.43 -3.72 -5.80
N VAL A 97 -11.58 -2.76 -6.13
CA VAL A 97 -10.27 -2.55 -5.52
C VAL A 97 -10.07 -1.10 -5.14
N THR A 98 -9.26 -0.87 -4.10
CA THR A 98 -8.70 0.44 -3.80
C THR A 98 -7.18 0.36 -3.87
N LEU A 99 -6.57 1.27 -4.61
CA LEU A 99 -5.13 1.35 -4.83
C LEU A 99 -4.55 2.54 -4.10
N ILE A 100 -3.44 2.33 -3.38
CA ILE A 100 -2.81 3.34 -2.54
C ILE A 100 -1.30 3.38 -2.82
N ASP A 101 -0.76 4.60 -2.91
CA ASP A 101 0.66 4.93 -3.04
C ASP A 101 1.19 5.45 -1.70
N HIS A 102 2.26 4.85 -1.17
CA HIS A 102 2.94 5.33 0.04
C HIS A 102 4.37 5.84 -0.24
N TYR A 103 4.85 5.80 -1.48
CA TYR A 103 6.24 6.10 -1.78
C TYR A 103 6.43 7.58 -2.14
N SER A 104 5.71 8.05 -3.17
CA SER A 104 5.78 9.40 -3.72
C SER A 104 4.54 10.23 -3.38
N ASN A 105 3.43 9.58 -3.00
CA ASN A 105 2.12 10.20 -2.75
C ASN A 105 1.67 11.10 -3.92
N ASN A 106 1.87 10.65 -5.15
CA ASN A 106 1.49 11.39 -6.37
C ASN A 106 0.75 10.50 -7.37
N CYS A 107 0.52 9.21 -7.04
CA CYS A 107 -0.19 8.26 -7.86
C CYS A 107 0.44 8.03 -9.24
N ASP A 108 1.77 8.11 -9.32
CA ASP A 108 2.52 7.61 -10.47
C ASP A 108 2.65 6.08 -10.48
N ASP A 109 2.53 5.45 -9.31
CA ASP A 109 2.36 4.01 -9.10
C ASP A 109 1.47 3.72 -7.88
N PHE A 110 1.35 2.44 -7.49
CA PHE A 110 0.76 2.04 -6.21
C PHE A 110 1.59 0.92 -5.57
N ASP A 111 1.60 0.85 -4.25
CA ASP A 111 2.31 -0.18 -3.47
C ASP A 111 1.40 -0.94 -2.50
N GLN A 112 0.12 -0.55 -2.43
CA GLN A 112 -0.88 -1.21 -1.63
C GLN A 112 -2.19 -1.40 -2.39
N LEU A 113 -2.76 -2.59 -2.23
CA LEU A 113 -4.07 -3.00 -2.74
C LEU A 113 -5.00 -3.33 -1.56
N ILE A 114 -6.22 -2.82 -1.60
CA ILE A 114 -7.30 -3.21 -0.68
C ILE A 114 -8.40 -3.89 -1.48
N LEU A 115 -8.77 -5.10 -1.04
CA LEU A 115 -9.97 -5.80 -1.47
C LEU A 115 -11.06 -5.62 -0.39
N PRO A 116 -12.06 -4.74 -0.59
CA PRO A 116 -13.14 -4.55 0.37
C PRO A 116 -13.93 -5.85 0.55
N SER A 117 -14.47 -6.07 1.75
CA SER A 117 -15.40 -7.19 2.02
C SER A 117 -16.51 -7.22 0.95
N PRO A 118 -16.99 -8.43 0.58
CA PRO A 118 -18.27 -8.56 -0.13
C PRO A 118 -19.38 -7.77 0.55
#